data_AF-A0A9D3T3T1-F1
#
_entry.id   AF-A0A9D3T3T1-F1
#
_cell.length_a   1.000
_cell.length_b   1.000
_cell.length_c   1.000
_cell.angle_alpha   90.00
_cell.angle_beta   90.00
_cell.angle_gamma   90.00
#
_symmetry.space_group_name_H-M   'P 1'
#
loop_
_entity.id
_entity.type
_entity.pdbx_description
1 polymer ?
#
loop_
_entity_poly.entity_id
_entity_poly.type
_entity_poly.pdbx_seq_one_letter_code
_entity_poly.pdbx_strand_id
1 'polypeptide(L)'
;MKMRRHRVFLLCTVGLCVISFLHYYKALHYVSLLRELSAPYPNIKSFIMVTGFFWREKASPLSHASPEEGPGLVMQLSDREGWDMGDQRLGVLAQPWERPEEMDSRELDEELKVKPRNQNINPRALYPSYQVQERLDSLNNRGVVVRKNPPMFTLPDPAGPHGDLHKRSYVLRDDTTPYFVRTKAGALCFREGTEMAAPRDGPGREGATVASQRRILEHQEAANPARARPKRGKRLVKCVCRQGWHGPYCGVPTMVHHSNLPTKDRLTPREVPRRVINAINVNHEFDLLHVRFHELAQAVDLFVVCESNFTAYGDGRPLQFLRLLLNGTYNYVRHKILYVFLDHFPEGGRQDGWIADDYLRTFLTRNGMSRVQGARPDDVFIINDADEIPAQEGILFLKLFDGWTEPFAIHMRKSLYGFFWKQLGSLEVISGCTVGMLNTVYDTDGIKLRRREYYTMPGFRRYENNTGHILVQWAIGSPFHFAGWHCSWCFSPEGIHHKLVSAQNGDFPRWGDYEDKRDLGYIRELIRTGGWFDGSVQEYPPSDPKEHMYAPKYLLENYDRYRYMLENLYAKQDKLLEG
;
A
#
# COMPACT_ATOMS: atom_id res chain seq x y z
N MET A 1 22.04 -5.65 73.00
CA MET A 1 21.50 -5.13 71.71
C MET A 1 21.55 -6.12 70.52
N LYS A 2 21.90 -7.42 70.68
CA LYS A 2 22.02 -8.37 69.55
C LYS A 2 20.69 -8.85 68.92
N MET A 3 19.55 -8.80 69.63
CA MET A 3 18.24 -9.22 69.08
C MET A 3 17.59 -8.20 68.11
N ARG A 4 17.99 -6.92 68.14
CA ARG A 4 17.52 -5.93 67.14
C ARG A 4 18.11 -6.18 65.75
N ARG A 5 19.34 -6.74 65.68
CA ARG A 5 20.00 -7.06 64.39
C ARG A 5 19.29 -8.17 63.62
N HIS A 6 18.74 -9.18 64.30
CA HIS A 6 17.97 -10.24 63.64
C HIS A 6 16.67 -9.73 63.01
N ARG A 7 15.96 -8.82 63.68
CA ARG A 7 14.74 -8.20 63.13
C ARG A 7 15.02 -7.33 61.91
N VAL A 8 16.17 -6.63 61.91
CA VAL A 8 16.62 -5.86 60.75
C VAL A 8 16.98 -6.79 59.59
N PHE A 9 17.64 -7.92 59.87
CA PHE A 9 17.96 -8.91 58.84
C PHE A 9 16.70 -9.52 58.21
N LEU A 10 15.67 -9.77 59.03
CA LEU A 10 14.39 -10.30 58.57
C LEU A 10 13.60 -9.31 57.72
N LEU A 11 13.66 -8.01 58.04
CA LEU A 11 13.06 -6.95 57.23
C LEU A 11 13.82 -6.76 55.90
N CYS A 12 15.14 -6.90 55.91
CA CYS A 12 15.95 -6.86 54.69
C CYS A 12 15.66 -8.05 53.76
N THR A 13 15.46 -9.26 54.28
CA THR A 13 15.07 -10.41 53.46
C THR A 13 13.66 -10.24 52.87
N VAL A 14 12.70 -9.71 53.64
CA VAL A 14 11.37 -9.39 53.11
C VAL A 14 11.44 -8.32 52.02
N GLY A 15 12.27 -7.28 52.20
CA GLY A 15 12.51 -6.26 51.18
C GLY A 15 13.10 -6.83 49.88
N LEU A 16 14.05 -7.77 49.99
CA LEU A 16 14.61 -8.46 48.82
C LEU A 16 13.58 -9.33 48.11
N CYS A 17 12.68 -9.99 48.85
CA CYS A 17 11.57 -10.75 48.25
C CYS A 17 10.62 -9.85 47.45
N VAL A 18 10.32 -8.65 47.94
CA VAL A 18 9.46 -7.68 47.23
C VAL A 18 10.14 -7.14 45.97
N ILE A 19 11.45 -6.85 46.03
CA ILE A 19 12.21 -6.41 44.86
C ILE A 19 12.30 -7.52 43.81
N SER A 20 12.46 -8.78 44.23
CA SER A 20 12.42 -9.94 43.35
C SER A 20 11.04 -10.09 42.70
N PHE A 21 9.96 -9.90 43.45
CA PHE A 21 8.59 -9.90 42.92
C PHE A 21 8.37 -8.78 41.89
N LEU A 22 8.90 -7.58 42.12
CA LEU A 22 8.84 -6.48 41.14
C LEU A 22 9.68 -6.75 39.89
N HIS A 23 10.81 -7.45 40.02
CA HIS A 23 11.58 -7.93 38.86
C HIS A 23 10.83 -9.01 38.09
N TYR A 24 10.12 -9.90 38.78
CA TYR A 24 9.25 -10.90 38.15
C TYR A 24 8.05 -10.24 37.45
N TYR A 25 7.47 -9.19 38.03
CA TYR A 25 6.44 -8.36 37.40
C TYR A 25 6.96 -7.64 36.15
N LYS A 26 8.18 -7.08 36.21
CA LYS A 26 8.86 -6.53 35.04
C LYS A 26 9.12 -7.60 33.98
N ALA A 27 9.48 -8.83 34.37
CA ALA A 27 9.66 -9.96 33.47
C ALA A 27 8.33 -10.44 32.84
N LEU A 28 7.22 -10.40 33.58
CA LEU A 28 5.87 -10.65 33.07
C LEU A 28 5.40 -9.55 32.10
N HIS A 29 5.82 -8.30 32.29
CA HIS A 29 5.64 -7.24 31.29
C HIS A 29 6.56 -7.44 30.04
N TYR A 30 7.59 -8.27 30.16
CA TYR A 30 8.39 -8.80 29.04
C TYR A 30 7.77 -10.08 28.42
N VAL A 31 6.69 -10.65 28.99
CA VAL A 31 5.85 -11.65 28.31
C VAL A 31 4.87 -10.90 27.43
N SER A 32 5.24 -10.76 26.17
CA SER A 32 4.55 -9.98 25.16
C SER A 32 3.92 -10.94 24.13
N LEU A 33 2.61 -11.12 23.87
CA LEU A 33 1.36 -10.37 24.08
C LEU A 33 1.36 -8.89 23.66
N LEU A 34 2.45 -8.15 23.88
CA LEU A 34 2.78 -6.88 23.22
C LEU A 34 3.61 -7.06 21.93
N ARG A 35 3.99 -8.31 21.61
CA ARG A 35 4.79 -8.70 20.43
C ARG A 35 3.89 -9.14 19.28
N GLU A 36 2.62 -9.46 19.54
CA GLU A 36 1.60 -9.71 18.51
C GLU A 36 0.80 -8.45 18.13
N LEU A 37 0.74 -7.43 18.99
CA LEU A 37 0.11 -6.14 18.68
C LEU A 37 0.99 -5.23 17.80
N SER A 38 2.21 -5.66 17.45
CA SER A 38 3.17 -4.92 16.62
C SER A 38 3.53 -5.60 15.30
N ALA A 39 2.86 -6.71 14.94
CA ALA A 39 3.10 -7.41 13.68
C ALA A 39 2.03 -7.04 12.62
N PRO A 40 2.44 -6.52 11.44
CA PRO A 40 1.54 -6.34 10.32
C PRO A 40 1.59 -7.58 9.42
N TYR A 41 0.61 -8.48 9.45
CA TYR A 41 0.30 -9.35 8.30
C TYR A 41 -1.16 -9.80 8.27
N PRO A 42 -1.77 -9.91 7.07
CA PRO A 42 -3.14 -10.35 6.88
C PRO A 42 -3.14 -11.83 6.45
N ASN A 43 -3.43 -12.76 7.37
CA ASN A 43 -4.02 -14.08 7.10
C ASN A 43 -3.77 -15.03 8.27
N ILE A 44 -4.69 -15.03 9.25
CA ILE A 44 -4.83 -16.15 10.19
C ILE A 44 -6.33 -16.43 10.37
N LYS A 45 -6.94 -17.15 9.42
CA LYS A 45 -8.19 -17.90 9.67
C LYS A 45 -7.97 -19.42 9.72
N SER A 46 -6.72 -19.87 9.73
CA SER A 46 -6.41 -21.31 9.85
C SER A 46 -6.16 -21.77 11.30
N PHE A 47 -6.20 -20.88 12.29
CA PHE A 47 -5.97 -21.26 13.70
C PHE A 47 -7.26 -21.48 14.53
N ILE A 48 -8.45 -21.19 13.97
CA ILE A 48 -9.73 -21.35 14.66
C ILE A 48 -10.34 -22.76 14.46
N MET A 49 -9.68 -23.66 13.73
CA MET A 49 -10.10 -25.07 13.64
C MET A 49 -9.39 -26.02 14.63
N VAL A 50 -8.43 -25.53 15.42
CA VAL A 50 -7.66 -26.41 16.34
C VAL A 50 -7.94 -26.13 17.83
N THR A 51 -8.73 -25.12 18.17
CA THR A 51 -9.11 -24.83 19.58
C THR A 51 -10.37 -25.54 20.06
N GLY A 52 -11.09 -26.27 19.18
CA GLY A 52 -12.27 -27.06 19.54
C GLY A 52 -11.99 -28.49 20.01
N PHE A 53 -10.72 -28.92 20.08
CA PHE A 53 -10.35 -30.33 20.32
C PHE A 53 -9.68 -30.59 21.68
N PHE A 54 -9.38 -29.55 22.46
CA PHE A 54 -8.87 -29.69 23.82
C PHE A 54 -9.77 -28.90 24.77
N TRP A 55 -10.30 -29.57 25.79
CA TRP A 55 -11.14 -29.08 26.90
C TRP A 55 -12.66 -29.21 26.73
N ARG A 56 -13.10 -30.47 26.93
CA ARG A 56 -14.43 -30.83 27.42
C ARG A 56 -14.28 -31.29 28.87
N GLU A 57 -14.88 -30.56 29.82
CA GLU A 57 -15.52 -31.02 31.09
C GLU A 57 -15.70 -29.81 32.05
N LYS A 58 -16.94 -29.38 32.29
CA LYS A 58 -17.84 -29.69 33.43
C LYS A 58 -17.49 -28.96 34.74
N ALA A 59 -18.30 -27.95 35.08
CA ALA A 59 -18.81 -27.71 36.43
C ALA A 59 -20.06 -26.82 36.38
N SER A 60 -21.16 -27.32 36.95
CA SER A 60 -22.43 -26.61 37.18
C SER A 60 -22.47 -26.04 38.63
N PRO A 61 -23.56 -25.42 39.13
CA PRO A 61 -23.65 -23.98 39.37
C PRO A 61 -23.86 -23.62 40.87
N LEU A 62 -23.77 -22.33 41.21
CA LEU A 62 -24.29 -21.80 42.48
C LEU A 62 -25.16 -20.56 42.24
N SER A 63 -26.17 -20.46 43.10
CA SER A 63 -27.47 -19.83 42.98
C SER A 63 -27.59 -18.44 43.65
N HIS A 64 -28.80 -17.88 43.53
CA HIS A 64 -29.43 -16.71 44.22
C HIS A 64 -29.41 -15.39 43.41
N ALA A 65 -30.50 -14.66 43.21
CA ALA A 65 -31.89 -14.75 43.68
C ALA A 65 -32.82 -13.91 42.77
N SER A 66 -34.09 -14.30 42.67
CA SER A 66 -35.22 -13.48 42.16
C SER A 66 -35.95 -12.78 43.33
N PRO A 67 -36.87 -11.85 43.06
CA PRO A 67 -38.30 -12.17 43.20
C PRO A 67 -39.21 -11.56 42.10
N GLU A 68 -40.17 -12.32 41.57
CA GLU A 68 -41.65 -12.14 41.68
C GLU A 68 -42.25 -11.22 40.57
N GLU A 69 -43.38 -11.44 39.88
CA GLU A 69 -44.65 -12.16 40.05
C GLU A 69 -45.23 -12.44 38.62
N GLY A 70 -45.79 -13.61 38.28
CA GLY A 70 -47.25 -13.79 38.16
C GLY A 70 -47.73 -14.11 36.71
N PRO A 71 -48.85 -14.83 36.48
CA PRO A 71 -48.82 -16.10 35.71
C PRO A 71 -49.86 -16.27 34.57
N GLY A 72 -49.79 -17.43 33.90
CA GLY A 72 -50.88 -18.09 33.15
C GLY A 72 -50.67 -18.13 31.63
N LEU A 73 -50.90 -19.21 30.87
CA LEU A 73 -51.70 -20.44 30.99
C LEU A 73 -51.11 -21.44 29.94
N VAL A 74 -50.90 -22.74 30.24
CA VAL A 74 -51.82 -23.89 29.94
C VAL A 74 -51.96 -24.15 28.41
N MET A 75 -51.91 -25.33 27.81
CA MET A 75 -51.96 -26.77 28.14
C MET A 75 -51.42 -27.51 26.88
N GLN A 76 -50.57 -28.53 27.01
CA GLN A 76 -50.92 -29.97 26.90
C GLN A 76 -51.22 -30.49 25.47
N LEU A 77 -50.43 -31.48 25.03
CA LEU A 77 -50.77 -32.93 24.96
C LEU A 77 -51.16 -33.27 23.51
N SER A 78 -50.91 -34.43 22.94
CA SER A 78 -50.38 -35.71 23.44
C SER A 78 -50.30 -36.65 22.23
N ASP A 79 -49.30 -37.52 22.27
CA ASP A 79 -49.39 -38.98 22.09
C ASP A 79 -50.12 -39.56 20.87
N ARG A 80 -49.45 -40.48 20.17
CA ARG A 80 -49.57 -41.92 20.45
C ARG A 80 -48.67 -42.74 19.54
N GLU A 81 -47.81 -43.57 20.15
CA GLU A 81 -47.83 -45.05 20.12
C GLU A 81 -47.56 -45.62 18.72
N GLY A 82 -46.45 -46.32 18.44
CA GLY A 82 -45.81 -47.38 19.23
C GLY A 82 -46.04 -48.71 18.49
N TRP A 83 -45.02 -49.57 18.43
CA TRP A 83 -45.06 -51.04 18.57
C TRP A 83 -43.70 -51.62 18.11
N ASP A 84 -43.00 -52.09 19.14
CA ASP A 84 -41.80 -52.94 19.29
C ASP A 84 -41.92 -54.29 18.54
N MET A 85 -40.95 -55.18 18.25
CA MET A 85 -39.55 -55.52 18.63
C MET A 85 -38.97 -56.38 17.46
N GLY A 86 -37.67 -56.58 17.21
CA GLY A 86 -36.44 -56.24 17.92
C GLY A 86 -35.20 -56.88 17.25
N ASP A 87 -34.04 -56.50 17.80
CA ASP A 87 -32.74 -57.19 17.83
C ASP A 87 -31.77 -57.09 16.61
N GLN A 88 -30.79 -56.16 16.65
CA GLN A 88 -29.39 -56.44 17.05
C GLN A 88 -28.38 -55.34 16.64
N ARG A 89 -27.63 -54.87 17.66
CA ARG A 89 -26.20 -54.46 17.69
C ARG A 89 -25.71 -53.15 17.02
N LEU A 90 -25.48 -52.16 17.92
CA LEU A 90 -24.21 -51.45 18.25
C LEU A 90 -23.35 -50.74 17.16
N GLY A 91 -23.09 -49.45 17.44
CA GLY A 91 -21.78 -48.77 17.26
C GLY A 91 -21.64 -47.88 16.02
N VAL A 92 -21.93 -46.57 16.08
CA VAL A 92 -21.03 -45.44 16.48
C VAL A 92 -19.75 -45.29 15.63
N LEU A 93 -19.84 -44.29 14.74
CA LEU A 93 -18.89 -43.21 14.41
C LEU A 93 -17.37 -43.49 14.43
N ALA A 94 -16.78 -43.32 13.25
CA ALA A 94 -15.35 -43.26 12.99
C ALA A 94 -14.73 -41.90 13.32
N GLN A 95 -13.50 -41.95 13.82
CA GLN A 95 -12.48 -40.91 13.82
C GLN A 95 -11.20 -41.42 13.12
N PRO A 96 -10.23 -40.54 12.79
CA PRO A 96 -9.42 -40.61 11.57
C PRO A 96 -8.04 -41.28 11.74
N TRP A 97 -7.43 -41.63 10.60
CA TRP A 97 -6.13 -42.30 10.47
C TRP A 97 -4.97 -41.34 10.19
N GLU A 98 -3.81 -41.76 10.69
CA GLU A 98 -2.51 -41.11 10.83
C GLU A 98 -1.63 -41.06 9.56
N ARG A 99 -0.55 -40.25 9.63
CA ARG A 99 0.61 -40.27 8.73
C ARG A 99 1.52 -41.48 9.03
N PRO A 100 2.35 -41.93 8.07
CA PRO A 100 3.56 -42.70 8.38
C PRO A 100 4.88 -41.92 8.20
N GLU A 101 5.88 -42.43 8.90
CA GLU A 101 7.22 -41.95 9.22
C GLU A 101 8.29 -42.18 8.13
N GLU A 102 9.47 -41.62 8.42
CA GLU A 102 10.76 -41.67 7.72
C GLU A 102 11.37 -43.09 7.54
N MET A 103 12.25 -43.24 6.55
CA MET A 103 13.27 -44.30 6.53
C MET A 103 14.58 -43.78 5.91
N ASP A 104 15.69 -44.09 6.58
CA ASP A 104 17.05 -43.58 6.38
C ASP A 104 17.94 -44.51 5.51
N SER A 105 18.89 -43.86 4.82
CA SER A 105 20.18 -44.20 4.20
C SER A 105 20.62 -45.64 3.82
N ARG A 106 21.18 -45.81 2.59
CA ARG A 106 22.64 -45.84 2.28
C ARG A 106 22.98 -46.37 0.85
N GLU A 107 23.96 -45.68 0.25
CA GLU A 107 25.06 -46.11 -0.66
C GLU A 107 24.78 -46.75 -2.04
N LEU A 108 25.24 -46.07 -3.12
CA LEU A 108 26.43 -46.45 -3.92
C LEU A 108 26.70 -45.44 -5.05
N ASP A 109 27.95 -44.97 -5.10
CA ASP A 109 28.58 -44.19 -6.19
C ASP A 109 28.78 -45.05 -7.46
N GLU A 110 28.70 -44.45 -8.65
CA GLU A 110 29.84 -44.35 -9.59
C GLU A 110 29.51 -43.58 -10.89
N GLU A 111 30.55 -42.94 -11.40
CA GLU A 111 30.63 -42.04 -12.55
C GLU A 111 30.26 -42.68 -13.90
N LEU A 112 29.83 -41.88 -14.89
CA LEU A 112 30.51 -41.82 -16.20
C LEU A 112 30.06 -40.64 -17.09
N LYS A 113 31.04 -39.83 -17.49
CA LYS A 113 30.99 -38.82 -18.56
C LYS A 113 30.86 -39.51 -19.93
N VAL A 114 30.24 -38.85 -20.92
CA VAL A 114 30.80 -38.49 -22.25
C VAL A 114 29.71 -37.94 -23.20
N LYS A 115 30.17 -37.07 -24.09
CA LYS A 115 29.54 -36.04 -24.95
C LYS A 115 28.93 -36.60 -26.28
N PRO A 116 28.41 -35.74 -27.20
CA PRO A 116 27.17 -35.95 -27.96
C PRO A 116 27.37 -36.52 -29.36
N ARG A 117 26.27 -36.85 -30.06
CA ARG A 117 26.29 -37.01 -31.52
C ARG A 117 25.05 -36.45 -32.20
N ASN A 118 25.30 -35.42 -33.01
CA ASN A 118 24.49 -34.94 -34.11
C ASN A 118 24.11 -36.09 -35.05
N GLN A 119 22.87 -36.13 -35.55
CA GLN A 119 22.57 -36.53 -36.92
C GLN A 119 21.14 -36.11 -37.33
N ASN A 120 21.08 -35.15 -38.25
CA ASN A 120 19.94 -34.86 -39.12
C ASN A 120 19.65 -36.07 -40.01
N ILE A 121 18.43 -36.63 -39.97
CA ILE A 121 17.79 -37.26 -41.13
C ILE A 121 16.26 -37.08 -41.03
N ASN A 122 15.68 -36.47 -42.06
CA ASN A 122 14.25 -36.54 -42.41
C ASN A 122 14.23 -37.04 -43.86
N PRO A 123 13.38 -38.01 -44.24
CA PRO A 123 12.16 -37.60 -44.95
C PRO A 123 10.92 -38.50 -44.77
N ARG A 124 9.76 -37.82 -44.64
CA ARG A 124 8.41 -38.09 -45.20
C ARG A 124 7.97 -39.53 -45.55
N ALA A 125 6.82 -39.91 -44.98
CA ALA A 125 5.68 -40.66 -45.56
C ALA A 125 4.79 -41.13 -44.37
N LEU A 126 3.46 -41.22 -44.35
CA LEU A 126 2.36 -41.05 -45.30
C LEU A 126 1.02 -41.16 -44.49
N TYR A 127 -0.11 -40.79 -45.12
CA TYR A 127 -1.53 -41.09 -44.80
C TYR A 127 -2.36 -40.04 -44.00
N PRO A 128 -3.69 -39.93 -44.23
CA PRO A 128 -4.27 -39.25 -45.40
C PRO A 128 -5.42 -38.29 -45.05
N SER A 129 -5.75 -37.44 -46.03
CA SER A 129 -6.92 -36.57 -46.10
C SER A 129 -8.26 -37.32 -46.18
N TYR A 130 -9.29 -36.81 -45.52
CA TYR A 130 -10.68 -36.95 -45.96
C TYR A 130 -11.40 -35.61 -45.85
N GLN A 131 -11.74 -35.04 -47.00
CA GLN A 131 -12.76 -34.01 -47.17
C GLN A 131 -14.12 -34.69 -47.20
N VAL A 132 -15.13 -34.13 -46.52
CA VAL A 132 -16.53 -34.43 -46.79
C VAL A 132 -17.27 -33.14 -47.07
N GLN A 133 -17.85 -33.13 -48.25
CA GLN A 133 -18.64 -32.11 -48.92
C GLN A 133 -19.87 -31.68 -48.10
N GLU A 134 -20.15 -30.38 -48.13
CA GLU A 134 -21.42 -29.77 -47.70
C GLU A 134 -22.63 -30.43 -48.38
N ARG A 135 -23.69 -30.66 -47.61
CA ARG A 135 -25.05 -30.77 -48.11
C ARG A 135 -25.94 -29.89 -47.24
N LEU A 136 -26.32 -28.75 -47.82
CA LEU A 136 -27.29 -27.80 -47.29
C LEU A 136 -28.68 -28.43 -47.41
N ASP A 137 -29.43 -28.50 -46.31
CA ASP A 137 -30.89 -28.42 -46.34
C ASP A 137 -31.40 -27.81 -45.03
N SER A 138 -32.38 -26.93 -45.20
CA SER A 138 -32.95 -25.97 -44.25
C SER A 138 -33.55 -26.58 -42.99
N LEU A 139 -33.38 -25.90 -41.83
CA LEU A 139 -34.46 -25.34 -40.98
C LEU A 139 -33.95 -24.95 -39.57
N ASN A 140 -34.51 -23.85 -39.06
CA ASN A 140 -34.52 -23.37 -37.66
C ASN A 140 -33.31 -22.62 -37.06
N ASN A 141 -33.22 -21.35 -37.44
CA ASN A 141 -33.38 -20.18 -36.56
C ASN A 141 -33.18 -20.39 -35.04
N ARG A 142 -31.95 -20.26 -34.55
CA ARG A 142 -31.63 -19.78 -33.19
C ARG A 142 -30.40 -18.88 -33.26
N GLY A 143 -30.57 -17.63 -32.82
CA GLY A 143 -29.52 -16.60 -32.87
C GLY A 143 -28.27 -17.02 -32.10
N VAL A 144 -27.20 -17.27 -32.83
CA VAL A 144 -25.85 -17.40 -32.29
C VAL A 144 -25.34 -15.99 -32.03
N VAL A 145 -25.21 -15.63 -30.75
CA VAL A 145 -24.44 -14.47 -30.32
C VAL A 145 -22.98 -14.73 -30.72
N VAL A 146 -22.57 -14.13 -31.83
CA VAL A 146 -21.15 -14.08 -32.22
C VAL A 146 -20.44 -13.29 -31.12
N ARG A 147 -19.72 -13.98 -30.23
CA ARG A 147 -18.66 -13.37 -29.43
C ARG A 147 -17.63 -12.83 -30.42
N LYS A 148 -17.73 -11.56 -30.79
CA LYS A 148 -16.63 -10.86 -31.44
C LYS A 148 -15.45 -10.98 -30.48
N ASN A 149 -14.39 -11.69 -30.88
CA ASN A 149 -13.12 -11.61 -30.17
C ASN A 149 -12.78 -10.11 -30.03
N PRO A 150 -12.50 -9.62 -28.81
CA PRO A 150 -12.08 -8.24 -28.66
C PRO A 150 -10.87 -8.00 -29.57
N PRO A 151 -10.74 -6.83 -30.22
CA PRO A 151 -9.60 -6.56 -31.07
C PRO A 151 -8.32 -6.72 -30.24
N MET A 152 -7.52 -7.72 -30.58
CA MET A 152 -6.21 -7.94 -29.96
C MET A 152 -5.34 -6.77 -30.37
N PHE A 153 -5.11 -5.83 -29.45
CA PHE A 153 -4.33 -4.64 -29.74
C PHE A 153 -2.86 -5.05 -29.83
N THR A 154 -2.29 -5.00 -31.03
CA THR A 154 -0.88 -5.29 -31.26
C THR A 154 -0.04 -4.04 -30.95
N LEU A 155 1.21 -4.25 -30.57
CA LEU A 155 2.16 -3.14 -30.47
C LEU A 155 2.22 -2.36 -31.80
N PRO A 156 2.53 -1.05 -31.75
CA PRO A 156 2.71 -0.25 -32.96
C PRO A 156 3.76 -0.88 -33.88
N ASP A 157 3.61 -0.66 -35.19
CA ASP A 157 4.58 -1.08 -36.20
C ASP A 157 5.99 -0.58 -35.83
N PRO A 158 6.99 -1.47 -35.66
CA PRO A 158 8.38 -1.12 -35.36
C PRO A 158 8.96 -0.02 -36.25
N ALA A 159 8.60 0.01 -37.54
CA ALA A 159 9.07 1.00 -38.51
C ALA A 159 8.36 2.37 -38.38
N GLY A 160 7.25 2.43 -37.65
CA GLY A 160 6.47 3.63 -37.43
C GLY A 160 7.04 4.55 -36.34
N PRO A 161 6.51 5.78 -36.21
CA PRO A 161 6.99 6.78 -35.23
C PRO A 161 6.82 6.34 -33.76
N HIS A 162 6.09 5.26 -33.51
CA HIS A 162 5.79 4.71 -32.18
C HIS A 162 6.19 3.23 -32.01
N GLY A 163 6.80 2.60 -33.01
CA GLY A 163 7.05 1.16 -33.07
C GLY A 163 7.77 0.57 -31.86
N ASP A 164 8.96 1.10 -31.59
CA ASP A 164 9.79 0.63 -30.48
C ASP A 164 9.57 1.41 -29.18
N LEU A 165 8.40 2.02 -28.96
CA LEU A 165 8.13 2.82 -27.75
C LEU A 165 8.50 2.08 -26.45
N HIS A 166 8.17 0.79 -26.38
CA HIS A 166 8.44 -0.10 -25.25
C HIS A 166 9.93 -0.48 -25.07
N LYS A 167 10.80 -0.20 -26.07
CA LYS A 167 12.25 -0.44 -26.01
C LYS A 167 13.07 0.84 -25.82
N ARG A 168 12.44 2.02 -25.88
CA ARG A 168 13.15 3.30 -25.79
C ARG A 168 13.84 3.45 -24.44
N SER A 169 15.04 4.02 -24.47
CA SER A 169 15.71 4.54 -23.28
C SER A 169 15.21 5.93 -22.94
N TYR A 170 15.33 6.31 -21.68
CA TYR A 170 15.03 7.65 -21.18
C TYR A 170 16.28 8.28 -20.59
N VAL A 171 16.64 9.48 -21.05
CA VAL A 171 17.76 10.24 -20.49
C VAL A 171 17.23 11.13 -19.37
N LEU A 172 17.61 10.84 -18.12
CA LEU A 172 17.29 11.69 -16.99
C LEU A 172 18.03 13.02 -17.12
N ARG A 173 17.28 14.11 -16.96
CA ARG A 173 17.80 15.48 -16.99
C ARG A 173 17.80 16.04 -15.59
N ASP A 174 18.80 16.88 -15.31
CA ASP A 174 18.85 17.59 -14.05
C ASP A 174 17.75 18.65 -13.98
N ASP A 175 17.19 18.80 -12.79
CA ASP A 175 16.19 19.81 -12.50
C ASP A 175 16.87 21.13 -12.14
N THR A 176 16.66 22.13 -12.98
CA THR A 176 17.21 23.48 -12.81
C THR A 176 16.25 24.43 -12.10
N THR A 177 15.13 23.93 -11.57
CA THR A 177 14.13 24.74 -10.89
C THR A 177 14.73 25.38 -9.64
N PRO A 178 14.67 26.72 -9.50
CA PRO A 178 15.24 27.39 -8.35
C PRO A 178 14.29 27.32 -7.15
N TYR A 179 14.29 26.21 -6.41
CA TYR A 179 13.39 25.98 -5.27
C TYR A 179 13.65 26.87 -4.06
N PHE A 180 14.88 27.37 -3.91
CA PHE A 180 15.28 28.23 -2.79
C PHE A 180 15.55 29.67 -3.26
N VAL A 181 15.41 30.61 -2.35
CA VAL A 181 15.71 32.03 -2.58
C VAL A 181 16.48 32.58 -1.37
N ARG A 182 17.43 33.49 -1.62
CA ARG A 182 18.06 34.26 -0.55
C ARG A 182 17.23 35.51 -0.27
N THR A 183 16.76 35.65 0.96
CA THR A 183 16.04 36.84 1.42
C THR A 183 16.96 38.07 1.42
N LYS A 184 16.40 39.28 1.50
CA LYS A 184 17.18 40.53 1.61
C LYS A 184 18.16 40.55 2.79
N ALA A 185 17.83 39.79 3.83
CA ALA A 185 18.66 39.66 5.02
C ALA A 185 19.65 38.47 4.92
N GLY A 186 19.71 37.76 3.79
CA GLY A 186 20.72 36.75 3.48
C GLY A 186 20.34 35.30 3.83
N ALA A 187 19.19 35.06 4.47
CA ALA A 187 18.72 33.70 4.76
C ALA A 187 18.28 32.97 3.49
N LEU A 188 18.72 31.72 3.32
CA LEU A 188 18.28 30.82 2.27
C LEU A 188 16.94 30.20 2.70
N CYS A 189 15.89 30.38 1.92
CA CYS A 189 14.55 29.94 2.28
C CYS A 189 13.88 29.21 1.11
N PHE A 190 13.14 28.15 1.40
CA PHE A 190 12.34 27.44 0.41
C PHE A 190 11.19 28.32 -0.06
N ARG A 191 11.07 28.52 -1.37
CA ARG A 191 10.17 29.55 -1.94
C ARG A 191 8.71 29.30 -1.60
N GLU A 192 8.22 28.07 -1.77
CA GLU A 192 6.81 27.74 -1.55
C GLU A 192 6.44 27.75 -0.07
N GLY A 193 7.40 27.41 0.81
CA GLY A 193 7.18 27.35 2.25
C GLY A 193 7.47 28.64 3.01
N THR A 194 7.89 29.73 2.34
CA THR A 194 8.25 30.99 3.01
C THR A 194 7.24 32.10 2.72
N GLU A 195 6.86 32.85 3.75
CA GLU A 195 6.10 34.10 3.60
C GLU A 195 7.01 35.17 2.98
N MET A 196 6.76 35.51 1.71
CA MET A 196 7.44 36.62 1.07
C MET A 196 6.71 37.91 1.41
N ALA A 197 7.43 38.93 1.88
CA ALA A 197 6.87 40.26 2.01
C ALA A 197 6.33 40.72 0.65
N ALA A 198 5.06 41.11 0.58
CA ALA A 198 4.49 41.70 -0.63
C ALA A 198 5.41 42.83 -1.12
N PRO A 199 5.58 43.00 -2.45
CA PRO A 199 6.21 44.20 -2.97
C PRO A 199 5.54 45.41 -2.33
N ARG A 200 6.33 46.36 -1.82
CA ARG A 200 5.78 47.66 -1.44
C ARG A 200 5.36 48.36 -2.73
N ASP A 201 4.15 48.11 -3.18
CA ASP A 201 3.51 49.02 -4.11
C ASP A 201 3.41 50.39 -3.43
N GLY A 202 3.72 51.43 -4.20
CA GLY A 202 3.78 52.82 -3.74
C GLY A 202 2.46 53.30 -3.13
N PRO A 203 2.45 54.50 -2.53
CA PRO A 203 1.35 54.94 -1.70
C PRO A 203 0.09 55.17 -2.55
N GLY A 204 -0.97 54.42 -2.28
CA GLY A 204 -2.31 54.79 -2.73
C GLY A 204 -3.23 53.63 -3.10
N ARG A 205 -3.89 53.04 -2.10
CA ARG A 205 -5.36 53.12 -1.91
C ARG A 205 -5.79 52.11 -0.85
N GLU A 206 -6.48 52.65 0.14
CA GLU A 206 -7.05 51.95 1.28
C GLU A 206 -8.15 50.98 0.85
N GLY A 207 -8.17 49.81 1.50
CA GLY A 207 -9.21 48.80 1.39
C GLY A 207 -8.99 47.74 2.47
N ALA A 208 -9.47 48.02 3.67
CA ALA A 208 -9.52 47.08 4.80
C ALA A 208 -10.31 45.82 4.39
N THR A 209 -9.84 44.60 4.66
CA THR A 209 -10.09 43.79 5.87
C THR A 209 -9.46 42.42 5.53
N VAL A 210 -8.61 41.77 6.32
CA VAL A 210 -8.89 41.03 7.56
C VAL A 210 -7.53 40.82 8.25
N ALA A 211 -7.22 41.66 9.23
CA ALA A 211 -6.02 41.49 10.07
C ALA A 211 -6.39 41.87 11.51
N SER A 212 -7.19 41.04 12.16
CA SER A 212 -7.42 41.12 13.60
C SER A 212 -7.94 39.78 14.11
N GLN A 213 -7.02 38.85 14.30
CA GLN A 213 -7.04 37.84 15.38
C GLN A 213 -5.84 36.91 15.18
N ARG A 214 -4.70 37.28 15.79
CA ARG A 214 -3.62 36.34 16.14
C ARG A 214 -2.68 37.04 17.11
N ARG A 215 -3.03 36.98 18.39
CA ARG A 215 -2.07 37.03 19.48
C ARG A 215 -2.48 35.98 20.50
N ILE A 216 -1.46 35.35 21.08
CA ILE A 216 -1.46 34.38 22.17
C ILE A 216 -1.48 32.91 21.68
N LEU A 217 -0.28 32.37 21.48
CA LEU A 217 0.19 31.10 22.07
C LEU A 217 1.65 30.85 21.64
N GLU A 218 2.57 31.64 22.21
CA GLU A 218 3.98 31.26 22.37
C GLU A 218 4.37 31.59 23.80
N HIS A 219 4.04 30.68 24.72
CA HIS A 219 4.64 30.65 26.04
C HIS A 219 4.65 29.21 26.53
N GLN A 220 5.76 28.51 26.31
CA GLN A 220 6.34 27.56 27.25
C GLN A 220 7.70 27.06 26.72
N GLU A 221 8.73 27.86 26.95
CA GLU A 221 10.09 27.38 27.21
C GLU A 221 10.95 28.55 27.73
N ALA A 222 10.83 28.84 29.02
CA ALA A 222 11.82 29.65 29.73
C ALA A 222 11.69 29.45 31.24
N ALA A 223 12.54 28.59 31.81
CA ALA A 223 12.81 28.56 33.25
C ALA A 223 14.32 28.42 33.49
N ASN A 224 15.02 29.56 33.61
CA ASN A 224 16.02 29.87 34.64
C ASN A 224 16.78 31.17 34.29
N PRO A 225 16.83 32.19 35.18
CA PRO A 225 17.59 33.40 34.94
C PRO A 225 18.93 33.37 35.69
N ALA A 226 20.04 33.26 34.95
CA ALA A 226 21.34 33.66 35.45
C ALA A 226 21.94 34.71 34.51
N ARG A 227 22.20 35.89 35.07
CA ARG A 227 22.69 37.10 34.41
C ARG A 227 23.95 36.84 33.57
N ALA A 228 23.83 37.00 32.26
CA ALA A 228 24.94 37.36 31.39
C ALA A 228 24.47 38.42 30.38
N ARG A 229 25.12 39.58 30.36
CA ARG A 229 24.86 40.65 29.38
C ARG A 229 25.07 40.09 27.96
N PRO A 230 24.15 40.26 27.01
CA PRO A 230 24.41 39.78 25.66
C PRO A 230 25.37 40.75 24.97
N LYS A 231 26.53 40.23 24.57
CA LYS A 231 27.34 40.81 23.49
C LYS A 231 26.43 40.97 22.26
N ARG A 232 26.60 42.06 21.49
CA ARG A 232 25.91 42.31 20.21
C ARG A 232 26.07 41.10 19.27
N GLY A 233 25.16 40.13 19.37
CA GLY A 233 25.06 39.00 18.48
C GLY A 233 24.37 39.45 17.19
N LYS A 234 24.93 39.06 16.05
CA LYS A 234 24.30 39.23 14.74
C LYS A 234 22.87 38.69 14.82
N ARG A 235 21.87 39.54 14.52
CA ARG A 235 20.46 39.17 14.51
C ARG A 235 20.30 37.95 13.60
N LEU A 236 19.97 36.78 14.15
CA LEU A 236 19.86 35.55 13.38
C LEU A 236 18.73 35.74 12.36
N VAL A 237 19.08 35.81 11.08
CA VAL A 237 18.11 36.00 10.02
C VAL A 237 17.45 34.65 9.79
N LYS A 238 16.20 34.52 10.21
CA LYS A 238 15.40 33.29 10.08
C LYS A 238 14.35 33.49 8.98
N CYS A 239 14.06 32.43 8.25
CA CYS A 239 12.91 32.37 7.35
C CYS A 239 11.61 32.43 8.17
N VAL A 240 10.56 33.04 7.62
CA VAL A 240 9.20 33.02 8.20
C VAL A 240 8.40 31.99 7.43
N CYS A 241 8.07 30.88 8.09
CA CYS A 241 7.44 29.75 7.41
C CYS A 241 5.94 29.96 7.26
N ARG A 242 5.42 29.61 6.09
CA ARG A 242 3.98 29.49 5.86
C ARG A 242 3.43 28.33 6.68
N GLN A 243 2.12 28.39 6.96
CA GLN A 243 1.42 27.27 7.57
C GLN A 243 1.65 25.98 6.77
N GLY A 244 1.99 24.89 7.45
CA GLY A 244 2.32 23.61 6.83
C GLY A 244 3.82 23.35 6.62
N TRP A 245 4.68 24.36 6.83
CA TRP A 245 6.12 24.27 6.58
C TRP A 245 6.94 24.61 7.84
N HIS A 246 8.07 23.91 8.00
CA HIS A 246 8.85 23.89 9.23
C HIS A 246 10.35 23.95 8.96
N GLY A 247 11.10 24.15 10.04
CA GLY A 247 12.57 24.14 10.05
C GLY A 247 13.20 25.48 9.64
N PRO A 248 14.54 25.60 9.76
CA PRO A 248 15.25 26.87 9.56
C PRO A 248 15.17 27.42 8.14
N TYR A 249 14.89 26.56 7.16
CA TYR A 249 14.78 26.89 5.74
C TYR A 249 13.33 26.91 5.24
N CYS A 250 12.33 26.64 6.10
CA CYS A 250 10.92 26.50 5.76
C CYS A 250 10.62 25.50 4.63
N GLY A 251 11.42 24.43 4.51
CA GLY A 251 11.27 23.41 3.46
C GLY A 251 10.90 22.02 3.97
N VAL A 252 10.64 21.85 5.27
CA VAL A 252 10.19 20.58 5.84
C VAL A 252 8.66 20.63 5.98
N PRO A 253 7.88 19.82 5.24
CA PRO A 253 6.41 19.84 5.36
C PRO A 253 5.94 19.20 6.68
N THR A 254 4.75 19.56 7.16
CA THR A 254 4.16 19.08 8.42
C THR A 254 4.22 17.55 8.56
N MET A 255 3.92 16.80 7.49
CA MET A 255 3.98 15.34 7.49
C MET A 255 5.39 14.79 7.78
N VAL A 256 6.44 15.44 7.30
CA VAL A 256 7.83 15.06 7.61
C VAL A 256 8.22 15.53 9.00
N HIS A 257 7.79 16.73 9.41
CA HIS A 257 8.06 17.26 10.74
C HIS A 257 7.52 16.32 11.85
N HIS A 258 6.32 15.76 11.66
CA HIS A 258 5.70 14.80 12.58
C HIS A 258 5.96 13.32 12.24
N SER A 259 6.96 13.04 11.39
CA SER A 259 7.36 11.66 11.06
C SER A 259 8.21 11.00 12.16
N ASN A 260 8.58 9.74 11.95
CA ASN A 260 9.59 9.04 12.75
C ASN A 260 11.03 9.21 12.24
N LEU A 261 11.31 10.16 11.32
CA LEU A 261 12.68 10.40 10.83
C LEU A 261 13.64 10.69 12.01
N PRO A 262 14.74 9.93 12.19
CA PRO A 262 15.63 10.09 13.34
C PRO A 262 16.58 11.29 13.22
N THR A 263 16.75 11.85 12.02
CA THR A 263 17.77 12.84 11.68
C THR A 263 17.22 14.22 11.34
N LYS A 264 16.01 14.56 11.84
CA LYS A 264 15.33 15.84 11.52
C LYS A 264 16.19 17.08 11.79
N ASP A 265 17.05 17.05 12.80
CA ASP A 265 17.91 18.18 13.18
C ASP A 265 19.11 18.38 12.25
N ARG A 266 19.38 17.42 11.34
CA ARG A 266 20.52 17.42 10.41
C ARG A 266 20.11 17.68 8.97
N LEU A 267 18.86 18.07 8.74
CA LEU A 267 18.33 18.29 7.40
C LEU A 267 18.92 19.55 6.77
N THR A 268 19.54 19.41 5.60
CA THR A 268 20.16 20.52 4.85
C THR A 268 19.65 20.58 3.41
N PRO A 269 19.24 21.75 2.92
CA PRO A 269 18.90 21.93 1.51
C PRO A 269 20.04 21.54 0.60
N ARG A 270 19.71 20.90 -0.53
CA ARG A 270 20.66 20.53 -1.57
C ARG A 270 20.89 21.68 -2.54
N GLU A 271 22.13 21.81 -3.02
CA GLU A 271 22.45 22.72 -4.13
C GLU A 271 21.92 22.18 -5.46
N VAL A 272 22.07 20.87 -5.67
CA VAL A 272 21.55 20.15 -6.84
C VAL A 272 20.44 19.20 -6.38
N PRO A 273 19.17 19.42 -6.80
CA PRO A 273 18.07 18.52 -6.49
C PRO A 273 18.38 17.07 -6.93
N ARG A 274 17.90 16.10 -6.15
CA ARG A 274 17.83 14.72 -6.63
C ARG A 274 16.81 14.63 -7.77
N ARG A 275 16.96 13.64 -8.64
CA ARG A 275 15.90 13.30 -9.59
C ARG A 275 15.04 12.21 -8.99
N VAL A 276 13.73 12.27 -9.22
CA VAL A 276 12.77 11.31 -8.67
C VAL A 276 12.21 10.44 -9.80
N ILE A 277 12.33 9.14 -9.62
CA ILE A 277 11.82 8.11 -10.52
C ILE A 277 10.66 7.41 -9.80
N ASN A 278 9.44 7.52 -10.33
CA ASN A 278 8.27 6.81 -9.80
C ASN A 278 7.88 5.65 -10.72
N ALA A 279 8.07 4.41 -10.24
CA ALA A 279 7.70 3.18 -10.90
C ALA A 279 6.28 2.75 -10.49
N ILE A 280 5.44 2.44 -11.49
CA ILE A 280 4.01 2.19 -11.32
C ILE A 280 3.59 1.02 -12.21
N ASN A 281 2.89 0.04 -11.62
CA ASN A 281 2.17 -0.98 -12.36
C ASN A 281 0.74 -0.51 -12.59
N VAL A 282 0.22 -0.67 -13.81
CA VAL A 282 -1.17 -0.31 -14.14
C VAL A 282 -1.93 -1.51 -14.73
N ASN A 283 -3.12 -1.76 -14.19
CA ASN A 283 -4.08 -2.67 -14.78
C ASN A 283 -5.20 -1.88 -15.46
N HIS A 284 -6.14 -1.36 -14.68
CA HIS A 284 -7.27 -0.54 -15.17
C HIS A 284 -7.56 0.69 -14.28
N GLU A 285 -6.63 1.03 -13.38
CA GLU A 285 -6.64 2.19 -12.48
C GLU A 285 -6.39 3.53 -13.23
N PHE A 286 -6.89 3.71 -14.45
CA PHE A 286 -6.49 4.84 -15.31
C PHE A 286 -6.87 6.21 -14.76
N ASP A 287 -7.99 6.33 -14.05
CA ASP A 287 -8.39 7.60 -13.42
C ASP A 287 -7.48 7.94 -12.24
N LEU A 288 -7.12 6.97 -11.40
CA LEU A 288 -6.16 7.17 -10.31
C LEU A 288 -4.75 7.44 -10.86
N LEU A 289 -4.34 6.79 -11.95
CA LEU A 289 -3.09 7.09 -12.65
C LEU A 289 -3.07 8.51 -13.21
N HIS A 290 -4.18 8.97 -13.79
CA HIS A 290 -4.32 10.32 -14.30
C HIS A 290 -4.19 11.36 -13.17
N VAL A 291 -4.86 11.13 -12.05
CA VAL A 291 -4.75 11.95 -10.84
C VAL A 291 -3.30 11.97 -10.36
N ARG A 292 -2.67 10.80 -10.22
CA ARG A 292 -1.28 10.67 -9.80
C ARG A 292 -0.33 11.50 -10.65
N PHE A 293 -0.48 11.49 -11.98
CA PHE A 293 0.36 12.32 -12.85
C PHE A 293 0.17 13.82 -12.58
N HIS A 294 -1.06 14.29 -12.34
CA HIS A 294 -1.28 15.70 -12.02
C HIS A 294 -0.73 16.09 -10.64
N GLU A 295 -0.89 15.23 -9.64
CA GLU A 295 -0.35 15.46 -8.30
C GLU A 295 1.18 15.47 -8.27
N LEU A 296 1.82 14.59 -9.05
CA LEU A 296 3.26 14.34 -8.91
C LEU A 296 4.13 14.92 -10.01
N ALA A 297 3.57 15.39 -11.14
CA ALA A 297 4.37 15.83 -12.29
C ALA A 297 5.35 16.98 -11.98
N GLN A 298 5.13 17.77 -10.92
CA GLN A 298 6.07 18.82 -10.50
C GLN A 298 7.23 18.28 -9.67
N ALA A 299 7.03 17.19 -8.92
CA ALA A 299 8.05 16.60 -8.04
C ALA A 299 8.82 15.46 -8.72
N VAL A 300 8.16 14.72 -9.61
CA VAL A 300 8.70 13.55 -10.31
C VAL A 300 9.33 13.93 -11.65
N ASP A 301 10.52 13.38 -11.90
CA ASP A 301 11.31 13.63 -13.12
C ASP A 301 11.08 12.53 -14.17
N LEU A 302 10.71 11.32 -13.74
CA LEU A 302 10.40 10.19 -14.60
C LEU A 302 9.33 9.28 -13.98
N PHE A 303 8.27 9.01 -14.73
CA PHE A 303 7.31 7.95 -14.45
C PHE A 303 7.66 6.71 -15.28
N VAL A 304 7.98 5.61 -14.62
CA VAL A 304 8.19 4.31 -15.26
C VAL A 304 6.89 3.53 -15.11
N VAL A 305 6.14 3.36 -16.20
CA VAL A 305 4.79 2.78 -16.15
C VAL A 305 4.78 1.46 -16.88
N CYS A 306 4.47 0.39 -16.14
CA CYS A 306 4.38 -0.97 -16.65
C CYS A 306 2.94 -1.39 -16.89
N GLU A 307 2.68 -1.87 -18.10
CA GLU A 307 1.43 -2.52 -18.49
C GLU A 307 1.74 -3.94 -19.00
N SER A 308 0.84 -4.88 -18.73
CA SER A 308 0.89 -6.23 -19.27
C SER A 308 -0.32 -6.48 -20.17
N ASN A 309 -0.17 -7.34 -21.19
CA ASN A 309 -1.29 -7.88 -21.96
C ASN A 309 -1.97 -9.07 -21.26
N PHE A 310 -1.69 -9.31 -19.97
CA PHE A 310 -2.36 -10.29 -19.14
C PHE A 310 -3.08 -9.64 -17.94
N THR A 311 -4.21 -10.22 -17.54
CA THR A 311 -4.87 -9.96 -16.25
C THR A 311 -4.02 -10.52 -15.11
N ALA A 312 -4.31 -10.14 -13.86
CA ALA A 312 -3.60 -10.72 -12.71
C ALA A 312 -3.87 -12.23 -12.54
N TYR A 313 -4.96 -12.75 -13.12
CA TYR A 313 -5.23 -14.19 -13.22
C TYR A 313 -4.50 -14.88 -14.41
N GLY A 314 -3.94 -14.11 -15.34
CA GLY A 314 -3.17 -14.60 -16.49
C GLY A 314 -3.95 -14.72 -17.80
N ASP A 315 -5.14 -14.16 -17.90
CA ASP A 315 -5.93 -14.14 -19.14
C ASP A 315 -5.56 -12.96 -20.03
N GLY A 316 -5.68 -13.11 -21.35
CA GLY A 316 -5.32 -12.06 -22.30
C GLY A 316 -6.20 -10.81 -22.14
N ARG A 317 -5.58 -9.62 -22.12
CA ARG A 317 -6.26 -8.33 -22.05
C ARG A 317 -5.67 -7.32 -23.05
N PRO A 318 -6.47 -6.35 -23.54
CA PRO A 318 -5.97 -5.31 -24.42
C PRO A 318 -5.08 -4.30 -23.67
N LEU A 319 -4.12 -3.71 -24.39
CA LEU A 319 -3.21 -2.67 -23.89
C LEU A 319 -3.90 -1.29 -23.88
N GLN A 320 -4.72 -1.04 -22.87
CA GLN A 320 -5.49 0.18 -22.74
C GLN A 320 -4.63 1.40 -22.38
N PHE A 321 -3.62 1.25 -21.51
CA PHE A 321 -2.70 2.35 -21.18
C PHE A 321 -1.92 2.78 -22.42
N LEU A 322 -1.38 1.83 -23.19
CA LEU A 322 -0.72 2.14 -24.46
C LEU A 322 -1.65 2.89 -25.42
N ARG A 323 -2.91 2.46 -25.54
CA ARG A 323 -3.91 3.16 -26.37
C ARG A 323 -4.12 4.61 -25.91
N LEU A 324 -4.26 4.86 -24.61
CA LEU A 324 -4.39 6.20 -24.04
C LEU A 324 -3.11 7.05 -24.19
N LEU A 325 -1.94 6.41 -24.13
CA LEU A 325 -0.67 7.07 -24.35
C LEU A 325 -0.52 7.54 -25.81
N LEU A 326 -0.96 6.72 -26.77
CA LEU A 326 -0.87 7.01 -28.20
C LEU A 326 -1.95 7.98 -28.70
N ASN A 327 -3.16 7.93 -28.15
CA ASN A 327 -4.27 8.80 -28.56
C ASN A 327 -4.15 10.26 -28.04
N GLY A 328 -3.17 10.54 -27.19
CA GLY A 328 -2.86 11.87 -26.70
C GLY A 328 -3.42 12.22 -25.31
N THR A 329 -4.08 11.28 -24.62
CA THR A 329 -4.64 11.51 -23.28
C THR A 329 -3.58 12.01 -22.29
N TYR A 330 -2.35 11.49 -22.38
CA TYR A 330 -1.24 11.86 -21.49
C TYR A 330 -0.24 12.83 -22.10
N ASN A 331 -0.56 13.55 -23.20
CA ASN A 331 0.41 14.41 -23.89
C ASN A 331 1.08 15.46 -23.00
N TYR A 332 0.37 15.99 -22.00
CA TYR A 332 0.88 17.00 -21.06
C TYR A 332 2.03 16.47 -20.18
N VAL A 333 2.10 15.16 -19.94
CA VAL A 333 3.13 14.52 -19.09
C VAL A 333 3.95 13.46 -19.85
N ARG A 334 3.60 13.15 -21.10
CA ARG A 334 4.22 12.10 -21.93
C ARG A 334 5.75 12.19 -22.01
N HIS A 335 6.29 13.41 -21.99
CA HIS A 335 7.73 13.66 -22.00
C HIS A 335 8.46 13.19 -20.73
N LYS A 336 7.72 12.81 -19.67
CA LYS A 336 8.22 12.19 -18.43
C LYS A 336 7.84 10.71 -18.30
N ILE A 337 7.21 10.09 -19.29
CA ILE A 337 6.77 8.69 -19.21
C ILE A 337 7.74 7.77 -19.94
N LEU A 338 8.25 6.76 -19.24
CA LEU A 338 8.88 5.58 -19.80
C LEU A 338 7.90 4.41 -19.77
N TYR A 339 7.43 3.99 -20.94
CA TYR A 339 6.54 2.84 -21.08
C TYR A 339 7.33 1.52 -20.99
N VAL A 340 6.90 0.65 -20.09
CA VAL A 340 7.36 -0.73 -19.93
C VAL A 340 6.22 -1.66 -20.34
N PHE A 341 6.51 -2.60 -21.23
CA PHE A 341 5.54 -3.60 -21.67
C PHE A 341 6.00 -4.98 -21.21
N LEU A 342 5.16 -5.66 -20.41
CA LEU A 342 5.32 -7.05 -20.03
C LEU A 342 4.45 -7.93 -20.92
N ASP A 343 5.09 -8.65 -21.84
CA ASP A 343 4.47 -9.38 -22.94
C ASP A 343 4.18 -10.87 -22.65
N HIS A 344 4.49 -11.33 -21.45
CA HIS A 344 4.31 -12.71 -21.01
C HIS A 344 3.78 -12.77 -19.58
N PHE A 345 3.18 -13.90 -19.25
CA PHE A 345 2.76 -14.21 -17.89
C PHE A 345 3.80 -15.14 -17.25
N PRO A 346 4.22 -14.91 -15.99
CA PRO A 346 5.29 -15.71 -15.39
C PRO A 346 4.87 -17.17 -15.20
N GLU A 347 5.83 -18.07 -15.43
CA GLU A 347 5.65 -19.50 -15.16
C GLU A 347 5.31 -19.73 -13.68
N GLY A 348 4.36 -20.61 -13.40
CA GLY A 348 3.84 -20.82 -12.04
C GLY A 348 2.81 -19.78 -11.58
N GLY A 349 2.70 -18.62 -12.24
CA GLY A 349 1.82 -17.52 -11.82
C GLY A 349 0.32 -17.84 -11.83
N ARG A 350 -0.10 -18.85 -12.61
CA ARG A 350 -1.50 -19.31 -12.63
C ARG A 350 -1.79 -20.22 -11.44
N GLN A 351 -0.78 -20.90 -10.92
CA GLN A 351 -0.87 -21.79 -9.77
C GLN A 351 -0.74 -20.99 -8.47
N ASP A 352 0.14 -19.99 -8.45
CA ASP A 352 0.35 -19.08 -7.34
C ASP A 352 0.39 -17.62 -7.83
N GLY A 353 -0.69 -16.90 -7.55
CA GLY A 353 -0.86 -15.50 -7.94
C GLY A 353 0.21 -14.57 -7.37
N TRP A 354 0.84 -14.93 -6.23
CA TRP A 354 1.92 -14.13 -5.66
C TRP A 354 3.15 -14.10 -6.56
N ILE A 355 3.41 -15.17 -7.33
CA ILE A 355 4.47 -15.18 -8.34
C ILE A 355 4.19 -14.13 -9.42
N ALA A 356 2.93 -14.02 -9.86
CA ALA A 356 2.53 -13.03 -10.85
C ALA A 356 2.67 -11.60 -10.34
N ASP A 357 2.22 -11.33 -9.12
CA ASP A 357 2.27 -10.02 -8.47
C ASP A 357 3.71 -9.56 -8.17
N ASP A 358 4.55 -10.47 -7.66
CA ASP A 358 5.97 -10.22 -7.42
C ASP A 358 6.70 -9.92 -8.72
N TYR A 359 6.52 -10.80 -9.71
CA TYR A 359 7.23 -10.71 -10.98
C TYR A 359 6.90 -9.41 -11.71
N LEU A 360 5.67 -8.93 -11.62
CA LEU A 360 5.26 -7.66 -12.22
C LEU A 360 6.12 -6.49 -11.68
N ARG A 361 6.39 -6.44 -10.37
CA ARG A 361 7.25 -5.41 -9.74
C ARG A 361 8.73 -5.62 -10.04
N THR A 362 9.19 -6.87 -10.08
CA THR A 362 10.56 -7.20 -10.49
C THR A 362 10.82 -6.79 -11.93
N PHE A 363 9.94 -7.14 -12.86
CA PHE A 363 10.06 -6.81 -14.27
C PHE A 363 10.00 -5.30 -14.51
N LEU A 364 8.99 -4.61 -13.95
CA LEU A 364 8.89 -3.15 -13.99
C LEU A 364 10.20 -2.48 -13.59
N THR A 365 10.79 -2.91 -12.47
CA THR A 365 11.99 -2.28 -11.93
C THR A 365 13.23 -2.60 -12.77
N ARG A 366 13.50 -3.87 -13.07
CA ARG A 366 14.69 -4.28 -13.83
C ARG A 366 14.66 -3.78 -15.27
N ASN A 367 13.54 -3.96 -15.97
CA ASN A 367 13.38 -3.48 -17.35
C ASN A 367 13.34 -1.95 -17.40
N GLY A 368 12.60 -1.32 -16.49
CA GLY A 368 12.51 0.13 -16.40
C GLY A 368 13.86 0.78 -16.16
N MET A 369 14.53 0.40 -15.07
CA MET A 369 15.79 1.02 -14.64
C MET A 369 16.97 0.74 -15.61
N SER A 370 17.02 -0.42 -16.26
CA SER A 370 18.04 -0.69 -17.29
C SER A 370 17.95 0.23 -18.51
N ARG A 371 16.79 0.88 -18.72
CA ARG A 371 16.56 1.83 -19.80
C ARG A 371 16.68 3.29 -19.36
N VAL A 372 16.95 3.55 -18.09
CA VAL A 372 17.19 4.90 -17.56
C VAL A 372 18.67 5.25 -17.69
N GLN A 373 18.98 6.26 -18.48
CA GLN A 373 20.33 6.75 -18.70
C GLN A 373 20.61 7.97 -17.83
N GLY A 374 21.84 8.03 -17.28
CA GLY A 374 22.30 9.16 -16.49
C GLY A 374 21.80 9.20 -15.05
N ALA A 375 21.15 8.14 -14.55
CA ALA A 375 20.76 8.02 -13.14
C ALA A 375 21.98 8.12 -12.21
N ARG A 376 21.86 8.89 -11.13
CA ARG A 376 22.90 9.04 -10.10
C ARG A 376 22.57 8.11 -8.93
N PRO A 377 23.59 7.64 -8.17
CA PRO A 377 23.36 6.82 -6.99
C PRO A 377 22.46 7.47 -5.93
N ASP A 378 22.42 8.80 -5.85
CA ASP A 378 21.63 9.53 -4.88
C ASP A 378 20.25 9.98 -5.39
N ASP A 379 19.87 9.66 -6.63
CA ASP A 379 18.50 9.88 -7.12
C ASP A 379 17.50 9.02 -6.35
N VAL A 380 16.24 9.45 -6.26
CA VAL A 380 15.19 8.76 -5.48
C VAL A 380 14.39 7.84 -6.39
N PHE A 381 14.29 6.57 -6.01
CA PHE A 381 13.39 5.61 -6.62
C PHE A 381 12.19 5.37 -5.71
N ILE A 382 10.99 5.40 -6.30
CA ILE A 382 9.71 5.20 -5.61
C ILE A 382 8.89 4.16 -6.38
N ILE A 383 8.49 3.08 -5.73
CA ILE A 383 7.57 2.08 -6.26
C ILE A 383 6.31 2.02 -5.40
N ASN A 384 5.16 2.18 -6.05
CA ASN A 384 3.85 2.19 -5.41
C ASN A 384 2.80 1.64 -6.38
N ASP A 385 1.74 1.08 -5.82
CA ASP A 385 0.59 0.65 -6.62
C ASP A 385 -0.18 1.86 -7.14
N ALA A 386 -0.94 1.70 -8.23
CA ALA A 386 -1.59 2.83 -8.90
C ALA A 386 -2.61 3.57 -8.01
N ASP A 387 -3.19 2.87 -7.03
CA ASP A 387 -4.12 3.38 -6.02
C ASP A 387 -3.45 3.90 -4.74
N GLU A 388 -2.12 3.82 -4.65
CA GLU A 388 -1.28 4.42 -3.61
C GLU A 388 -0.63 5.72 -4.14
N ILE A 389 -1.24 6.89 -3.92
CA ILE A 389 -0.80 8.19 -4.44
C ILE A 389 -0.05 8.98 -3.34
N PRO A 390 1.29 9.14 -3.42
CA PRO A 390 2.04 10.02 -2.53
C PRO A 390 1.62 11.50 -2.61
N ALA A 391 1.78 12.23 -1.52
CA ALA A 391 1.63 13.69 -1.50
C ALA A 391 2.86 14.38 -2.08
N GLN A 392 2.65 15.39 -2.94
CA GLN A 392 3.71 16.13 -3.65
C GLN A 392 4.76 16.68 -2.69
N GLU A 393 4.34 17.26 -1.56
CA GLU A 393 5.22 17.94 -0.60
C GLU A 393 6.23 16.97 0.03
N GLY A 394 5.80 15.73 0.32
CA GLY A 394 6.68 14.69 0.84
C GLY A 394 7.74 14.27 -0.19
N ILE A 395 7.35 14.17 -1.46
CA ILE A 395 8.27 13.81 -2.54
C ILE A 395 9.26 14.96 -2.83
N LEU A 396 8.79 16.20 -2.81
CA LEU A 396 9.66 17.39 -2.92
C LEU A 396 10.67 17.45 -1.77
N PHE A 397 10.27 17.12 -0.55
CA PHE A 397 11.21 17.03 0.57
C PHE A 397 12.37 16.06 0.29
N LEU A 398 12.07 14.83 -0.17
CA LEU A 398 13.09 13.83 -0.50
C LEU A 398 14.05 14.33 -1.59
N LYS A 399 13.49 15.04 -2.59
CA LYS A 399 14.22 15.65 -3.69
C LYS A 399 15.19 16.74 -3.25
N LEU A 400 14.79 17.55 -2.28
CA LEU A 400 15.46 18.82 -1.97
C LEU A 400 16.36 18.82 -0.73
N PHE A 401 16.28 17.81 0.14
CA PHE A 401 17.01 17.80 1.41
C PHE A 401 17.95 16.61 1.55
N ASP A 402 19.17 16.87 2.03
CA ASP A 402 20.05 15.84 2.58
C ASP A 402 19.74 15.56 4.05
N GLY A 403 20.25 14.43 4.55
CA GLY A 403 20.19 14.05 5.96
C GLY A 403 19.07 13.09 6.32
N TRP A 404 18.18 12.70 5.40
CA TRP A 404 17.24 11.58 5.62
C TRP A 404 17.90 10.21 5.38
N THR A 405 17.35 9.16 6.00
CA THR A 405 17.88 7.77 5.99
C THR A 405 17.07 6.84 5.09
N GLU A 406 17.53 5.62 4.82
CA GLU A 406 16.93 4.70 3.85
C GLU A 406 16.71 3.29 4.46
N PRO A 407 15.73 2.50 3.95
CA PRO A 407 14.69 2.90 2.98
C PRO A 407 13.62 3.77 3.66
N PHE A 408 12.68 4.30 2.88
CA PHE A 408 11.54 5.04 3.43
C PHE A 408 10.19 4.43 3.03
N ALA A 409 9.25 4.56 3.95
CA ALA A 409 7.84 4.29 3.75
C ALA A 409 7.01 5.58 3.64
N ILE A 410 5.73 5.45 3.33
CA ILE A 410 4.78 6.56 3.25
C ILE A 410 3.54 6.16 4.04
N HIS A 411 3.13 7.00 5.00
CA HIS A 411 1.85 6.85 5.68
C HIS A 411 0.73 7.46 4.84
N MET A 412 -0.22 6.64 4.39
CA MET A 412 -1.32 7.05 3.53
C MET A 412 -2.66 6.99 4.25
N ARG A 413 -3.56 7.94 3.91
CA ARG A 413 -4.97 7.89 4.30
C ARG A 413 -5.64 6.73 3.56
N LYS A 414 -6.30 5.83 4.29
CA LYS A 414 -7.02 4.70 3.69
C LYS A 414 -8.46 5.08 3.37
N SER A 415 -8.88 4.83 2.14
CA SER A 415 -10.24 5.06 1.66
C SER A 415 -10.79 3.82 0.95
N LEU A 416 -12.11 3.69 0.85
CA LEU A 416 -12.78 2.51 0.29
C LEU A 416 -13.91 2.90 -0.68
N TYR A 417 -13.95 2.32 -1.88
CA TYR A 417 -14.92 2.59 -2.98
C TYR A 417 -14.90 4.02 -3.56
N GLY A 418 -14.42 4.98 -2.76
CA GLY A 418 -14.10 6.36 -3.07
C GLY A 418 -13.48 6.99 -1.82
N PHE A 419 -13.20 8.28 -1.88
CA PHE A 419 -12.62 9.05 -0.78
C PHE A 419 -13.61 9.35 0.35
N PHE A 420 -14.91 9.10 0.10
CA PHE A 420 -16.01 9.31 1.04
C PHE A 420 -16.12 8.25 2.15
N TRP A 421 -15.56 7.04 1.99
CA TRP A 421 -15.43 6.07 3.10
C TRP A 421 -14.01 6.06 3.63
N LYS A 422 -13.81 6.47 4.88
CA LYS A 422 -12.48 6.48 5.52
C LYS A 422 -12.30 5.22 6.35
N GLN A 423 -11.33 4.39 5.98
CA GLN A 423 -10.97 3.25 6.82
C GLN A 423 -10.17 3.73 8.03
N LEU A 424 -10.36 3.06 9.17
CA LEU A 424 -9.65 3.38 10.42
C LEU A 424 -8.14 3.15 10.29
N GLY A 425 -7.36 4.01 10.94
CA GLY A 425 -5.91 3.98 10.92
C GLY A 425 -5.29 4.50 9.62
N SER A 426 -4.03 4.12 9.37
CA SER A 426 -3.26 4.52 8.18
C SER A 426 -2.66 3.29 7.50
N LEU A 427 -2.32 3.40 6.22
CA LEU A 427 -1.51 2.40 5.54
C LEU A 427 -0.05 2.87 5.49
N GLU A 428 0.88 2.10 6.05
CA GLU A 428 2.32 2.37 5.92
C GLU A 428 2.91 1.53 4.79
N VAL A 429 3.30 2.20 3.71
CA VAL A 429 3.72 1.59 2.45
C VAL A 429 5.22 1.80 2.28
N ILE A 430 6.05 0.75 2.33
CA ILE A 430 7.49 0.90 2.02
C ILE A 430 7.62 1.22 0.54
N SER A 431 8.02 2.44 0.24
CA SER A 431 7.80 3.01 -1.08
C SER A 431 9.09 3.30 -1.81
N GLY A 432 10.20 3.57 -1.12
CA GLY A 432 11.36 4.07 -1.83
C GLY A 432 12.68 4.00 -1.10
N CYS A 433 13.73 4.23 -1.88
CA CYS A 433 15.11 4.39 -1.47
C CYS A 433 15.84 5.17 -2.57
N THR A 434 17.13 5.43 -2.38
CA THR A 434 17.98 5.93 -3.44
C THR A 434 18.28 4.84 -4.46
N VAL A 435 18.62 5.24 -5.69
CA VAL A 435 19.03 4.33 -6.76
C VAL A 435 20.27 3.52 -6.35
N GLY A 436 21.18 4.09 -5.56
CA GLY A 436 22.36 3.40 -5.03
C GLY A 436 22.00 2.24 -4.13
N MET A 437 21.04 2.44 -3.21
CA MET A 437 20.51 1.36 -2.37
C MET A 437 19.74 0.34 -3.19
N LEU A 438 18.87 0.79 -4.11
CA LEU A 438 18.12 -0.08 -5.03
C LEU A 438 19.04 -1.05 -5.76
N ASN A 439 20.13 -0.54 -6.34
CA ASN A 439 21.08 -1.36 -7.07
C ASN A 439 21.90 -2.28 -6.15
N THR A 440 22.47 -1.72 -5.07
CA THR A 440 23.45 -2.45 -4.25
C THR A 440 22.82 -3.45 -3.29
N VAL A 441 21.71 -3.07 -2.66
CA VAL A 441 21.06 -3.87 -1.60
C VAL A 441 19.98 -4.77 -2.19
N TYR A 442 19.21 -4.25 -3.14
CA TYR A 442 18.03 -4.94 -3.68
C TYR A 442 18.25 -5.55 -5.08
N ASP A 443 19.46 -5.47 -5.65
CA ASP A 443 19.75 -6.04 -6.99
C ASP A 443 18.78 -5.50 -8.08
N THR A 444 18.45 -4.21 -7.97
CA THR A 444 17.50 -3.52 -8.86
C THR A 444 16.12 -4.20 -8.91
N ASP A 445 15.72 -4.84 -7.81
CA ASP A 445 14.47 -5.57 -7.71
C ASP A 445 13.48 -4.89 -6.74
N GLY A 446 12.47 -4.24 -7.32
CA GLY A 446 11.51 -3.43 -6.57
C GLY A 446 10.65 -4.24 -5.59
N ILE A 447 10.42 -5.54 -5.83
CA ILE A 447 9.66 -6.35 -4.86
C ILE A 447 10.44 -6.56 -3.57
N LYS A 448 11.78 -6.69 -3.65
CA LYS A 448 12.62 -6.82 -2.45
C LYS A 448 12.61 -5.55 -1.60
N LEU A 449 12.45 -4.38 -2.22
CA LEU A 449 12.23 -3.12 -1.49
C LEU A 449 10.86 -3.09 -0.80
N ARG A 450 9.81 -3.64 -1.43
CA ARG A 450 8.48 -3.73 -0.84
C ARG A 450 8.43 -4.69 0.36
N ARG A 451 9.35 -5.65 0.43
CA ARG A 451 9.50 -6.61 1.53
C ARG A 451 10.41 -6.02 2.62
N ARG A 452 9.98 -6.09 3.88
CA ARG A 452 10.62 -5.49 5.08
C ARG A 452 11.96 -6.15 5.48
N GLU A 453 12.78 -6.57 4.54
CA GLU A 453 13.86 -7.56 4.76
C GLU A 453 15.26 -7.01 4.37
N TYR A 454 15.41 -5.70 4.26
CA TYR A 454 16.66 -5.11 3.76
C TYR A 454 17.91 -5.43 4.60
N TYR A 455 17.76 -5.62 5.91
CA TYR A 455 18.86 -5.89 6.84
C TYR A 455 19.45 -7.30 6.70
N THR A 456 18.72 -8.24 6.09
CA THR A 456 19.22 -9.59 5.79
C THR A 456 19.83 -9.69 4.38
N MET A 457 19.68 -8.65 3.55
CA MET A 457 20.17 -8.66 2.18
C MET A 457 21.71 -8.63 2.13
N PRO A 458 22.37 -9.43 1.27
CA PRO A 458 23.83 -9.51 1.22
C PRO A 458 24.53 -8.17 0.97
N GLY A 459 23.90 -7.28 0.18
CA GLY A 459 24.44 -5.97 -0.16
C GLY A 459 24.37 -4.93 0.96
N PHE A 460 23.58 -5.17 2.01
CA PHE A 460 23.27 -4.18 3.05
C PHE A 460 24.51 -3.67 3.78
N ARG A 461 25.32 -4.57 4.37
CA ARG A 461 26.52 -4.19 5.13
C ARG A 461 27.56 -3.46 4.28
N ARG A 462 27.70 -3.89 3.02
CA ARG A 462 28.61 -3.23 2.07
C ARG A 462 28.13 -1.81 1.77
N TYR A 463 26.84 -1.63 1.52
CA TYR A 463 26.25 -0.32 1.24
C TYR A 463 26.35 0.62 2.46
N GLU A 464 26.05 0.12 3.66
CA GLU A 464 26.20 0.85 4.93
C GLU A 464 27.64 1.34 5.12
N ASN A 465 28.63 0.45 4.96
CA ASN A 465 30.05 0.80 5.11
C ASN A 465 30.54 1.81 4.07
N ASN A 466 30.10 1.67 2.82
CA ASN A 466 30.53 2.54 1.73
C ASN A 466 29.94 3.95 1.84
N THR A 467 28.70 4.07 2.30
CA THR A 467 28.02 5.36 2.48
C THR A 467 28.40 6.03 3.80
N GLY A 468 28.80 5.26 4.81
CA GLY A 468 29.03 5.77 6.17
C GLY A 468 27.75 6.24 6.85
N HIS A 469 26.58 5.93 6.28
CA HIS A 469 25.28 6.31 6.80
C HIS A 469 24.70 5.19 7.65
N ILE A 470 24.08 5.54 8.78
CA ILE A 470 23.30 4.59 9.57
C ILE A 470 21.95 4.42 8.87
N LEU A 471 21.67 3.20 8.40
CA LEU A 471 20.48 2.88 7.61
C LEU A 471 19.34 2.40 8.51
N VAL A 472 18.41 3.30 8.78
CA VAL A 472 17.19 3.04 9.54
C VAL A 472 15.98 3.36 8.67
N GLN A 473 15.06 2.40 8.54
CA GLN A 473 13.79 2.65 7.89
C GLN A 473 13.00 3.71 8.67
N TRP A 474 12.41 4.65 7.94
CA TRP A 474 11.49 5.65 8.46
C TRP A 474 10.31 5.80 7.51
N ALA A 475 9.29 6.58 7.89
CA ALA A 475 8.12 6.83 7.06
C ALA A 475 7.90 8.33 6.90
N ILE A 476 7.59 8.77 5.67
CA ILE A 476 7.05 10.11 5.43
C ILE A 476 5.64 10.13 6.04
N GLY A 477 5.37 11.08 6.91
CA GLY A 477 4.11 11.15 7.63
C GLY A 477 4.08 10.30 8.90
N SER A 478 2.89 10.23 9.47
CA SER A 478 2.56 9.41 10.64
C SER A 478 1.08 9.00 10.55
N PRO A 479 0.58 8.14 11.45
CA PRO A 479 -0.84 7.76 11.46
C PRO A 479 -1.84 8.92 11.57
N PHE A 480 -1.38 10.11 11.96
CA PHE A 480 -2.20 11.33 12.08
C PHE A 480 -1.83 12.44 11.08
N HIS A 481 -0.66 12.34 10.44
CA HIS A 481 -0.20 13.29 9.43
C HIS A 481 0.12 12.52 8.15
N PHE A 482 -0.92 12.19 7.39
CA PHE A 482 -0.77 11.44 6.15
C PHE A 482 0.13 12.17 5.14
N ALA A 483 0.88 11.39 4.39
CA ALA A 483 1.78 11.80 3.32
C ALA A 483 1.35 11.22 1.96
N GLY A 484 0.06 10.89 1.83
CA GLY A 484 -0.54 10.37 0.60
C GLY A 484 -1.89 9.73 0.84
N TRP A 485 -2.41 9.07 -0.19
CA TRP A 485 -3.71 8.43 -0.21
C TRP A 485 -3.61 7.01 -0.75
N HIS A 486 -4.35 6.10 -0.12
CA HIS A 486 -4.60 4.75 -0.63
C HIS A 486 -6.12 4.57 -0.77
N CYS A 487 -6.57 4.14 -1.93
CA CYS A 487 -8.00 4.04 -2.26
C CYS A 487 -8.37 2.64 -2.74
N SER A 488 -8.79 1.78 -1.82
CA SER A 488 -9.21 0.42 -2.15
C SER A 488 -10.53 0.43 -2.91
N TRP A 489 -10.59 -0.33 -4.00
CA TRP A 489 -11.82 -0.52 -4.81
C TRP A 489 -12.44 0.78 -5.35
N CYS A 490 -11.66 1.85 -5.52
CA CYS A 490 -12.15 3.14 -5.99
C CYS A 490 -12.40 3.17 -7.50
N PHE A 491 -13.47 2.48 -7.91
CA PHE A 491 -13.93 2.33 -9.28
C PHE A 491 -15.45 2.48 -9.35
N SER A 492 -15.99 2.62 -10.57
CA SER A 492 -17.41 2.35 -10.80
C SER A 492 -17.75 0.88 -10.47
N PRO A 493 -19.03 0.52 -10.31
CA PRO A 493 -19.43 -0.88 -10.10
C PRO A 493 -18.85 -1.84 -11.16
N GLU A 494 -18.81 -1.40 -12.42
CA GLU A 494 -18.25 -2.17 -13.54
C GLU A 494 -16.73 -2.34 -13.41
N GLY A 495 -16.02 -1.31 -12.91
CA GLY A 495 -14.59 -1.41 -12.65
C GLY A 495 -14.25 -2.31 -11.46
N ILE A 496 -15.11 -2.35 -10.42
CA ILE A 496 -15.00 -3.33 -9.32
C ILE A 496 -15.24 -4.75 -9.85
N HIS A 497 -16.29 -4.95 -10.65
CA HIS A 497 -16.56 -6.23 -11.30
C HIS A 497 -15.34 -6.70 -12.11
N HIS A 498 -14.75 -5.81 -12.94
CA HIS A 498 -13.56 -6.12 -13.71
C HIS A 498 -12.36 -6.50 -12.82
N LYS A 499 -12.15 -5.77 -11.72
CA LYS A 499 -11.09 -6.07 -10.74
C LYS A 499 -11.29 -7.44 -10.09
N LEU A 500 -12.53 -7.79 -9.71
CA LEU A 500 -12.87 -9.11 -9.16
C LEU A 500 -12.57 -10.24 -10.14
N VAL A 501 -13.00 -10.10 -11.40
CA VAL A 501 -12.74 -11.11 -12.44
C VAL A 501 -11.23 -11.27 -12.67
N SER A 502 -10.49 -10.16 -12.67
CA SER A 502 -9.04 -10.14 -12.88
C SER A 502 -8.24 -10.61 -11.67
N ALA A 503 -8.83 -10.83 -10.49
CA ALA A 503 -8.10 -11.12 -9.26
C ALA A 503 -7.18 -12.35 -9.39
N GLN A 504 -5.99 -12.26 -8.82
CA GLN A 504 -4.95 -13.28 -8.88
C GLN A 504 -5.35 -14.58 -8.20
N ASN A 505 -4.73 -15.69 -8.61
CA ASN A 505 -4.93 -17.00 -7.96
C ASN A 505 -4.08 -17.14 -6.68
N GLY A 506 -4.35 -16.27 -5.71
CA GLY A 506 -3.62 -16.16 -4.43
C GLY A 506 -4.42 -15.42 -3.35
N ASP A 507 -5.43 -14.66 -3.75
CA ASP A 507 -6.38 -14.00 -2.87
C ASP A 507 -7.48 -15.00 -2.47
N PHE A 508 -7.25 -15.86 -1.47
CA PHE A 508 -8.28 -16.81 -1.01
C PHE A 508 -9.04 -16.28 0.22
N PRO A 509 -10.40 -16.29 0.23
CA PRO A 509 -11.28 -16.67 -0.88
C PRO A 509 -11.27 -15.62 -1.99
N ARG A 510 -11.22 -16.07 -3.26
CA ARG A 510 -11.22 -15.16 -4.40
C ARG A 510 -12.65 -14.71 -4.64
N TRP A 511 -12.98 -13.50 -4.20
CA TRP A 511 -14.34 -12.96 -4.30
C TRP A 511 -14.90 -12.98 -5.73
N GLY A 512 -14.04 -12.89 -6.75
CA GLY A 512 -14.43 -13.00 -8.15
C GLY A 512 -14.89 -14.38 -8.62
N ASP A 513 -14.71 -15.45 -7.84
CA ASP A 513 -15.22 -16.79 -8.16
C ASP A 513 -16.70 -16.96 -7.82
N TYR A 514 -17.23 -16.10 -6.95
CA TYR A 514 -18.61 -16.15 -6.52
C TYR A 514 -19.49 -15.28 -7.44
N GLU A 515 -20.51 -15.90 -8.06
CA GLU A 515 -21.37 -15.20 -9.02
C GLU A 515 -22.14 -14.03 -8.40
N ASP A 516 -22.63 -14.20 -7.17
CA ASP A 516 -23.34 -13.16 -6.40
C ASP A 516 -22.42 -11.96 -6.09
N LYS A 517 -21.13 -12.19 -5.85
CA LYS A 517 -20.17 -11.13 -5.55
C LYS A 517 -19.80 -10.29 -6.77
N ARG A 518 -20.01 -10.84 -7.97
CA ARG A 518 -19.82 -10.12 -9.25
C ARG A 518 -21.07 -9.37 -9.70
N ASP A 519 -22.21 -9.57 -9.04
CA ASP A 519 -23.45 -8.88 -9.40
C ASP A 519 -23.32 -7.36 -9.19
N LEU A 520 -23.76 -6.59 -10.18
CA LEU A 520 -23.64 -5.13 -10.13
C LEU A 520 -24.58 -4.52 -9.08
N GLY A 521 -25.72 -5.16 -8.79
CA GLY A 521 -26.60 -4.74 -7.70
C GLY A 521 -25.94 -4.92 -6.34
N TYR A 522 -25.33 -6.08 -6.11
CA TYR A 522 -24.55 -6.36 -4.91
C TYR A 522 -23.38 -5.38 -4.74
N ILE A 523 -22.60 -5.13 -5.80
CA ILE A 523 -21.49 -4.18 -5.76
C ILE A 523 -21.98 -2.76 -5.44
N ARG A 524 -23.07 -2.29 -6.04
CA ARG A 524 -23.67 -0.98 -5.71
C ARG A 524 -24.09 -0.90 -4.25
N GLU A 525 -24.63 -1.99 -3.71
CA GLU A 525 -25.01 -2.07 -2.30
C GLU A 525 -23.79 -2.02 -1.37
N LEU A 526 -22.67 -2.66 -1.75
CA LEU A 526 -21.40 -2.52 -1.03
C LEU A 526 -20.87 -1.09 -1.06
N ILE A 527 -20.87 -0.43 -2.22
CA ILE A 527 -20.45 0.99 -2.32
C ILE A 527 -21.37 1.87 -1.46
N ARG A 528 -22.68 1.62 -1.51
CA ARG A 528 -23.68 2.37 -0.76
C ARG A 528 -23.45 2.28 0.74
N THR A 529 -23.11 1.10 1.25
CA THR A 529 -23.01 0.83 2.69
C THR A 529 -21.58 0.92 3.22
N GLY A 530 -20.56 0.86 2.37
CA GLY A 530 -19.17 0.74 2.81
C GLY A 530 -18.82 -0.63 3.39
N GLY A 531 -19.63 -1.66 3.12
CA GLY A 531 -19.37 -3.04 3.55
C GLY A 531 -18.25 -3.74 2.76
N TRP A 532 -17.79 -4.88 3.25
CA TRP A 532 -16.77 -5.69 2.57
C TRP A 532 -17.37 -6.94 1.90
N PHE A 533 -16.62 -7.56 0.98
CA PHE A 533 -17.08 -8.73 0.22
C PHE A 533 -17.36 -9.97 1.09
N ASP A 534 -16.80 -10.03 2.30
CA ASP A 534 -17.06 -11.11 3.28
C ASP A 534 -18.38 -10.97 4.04
N GLY A 535 -19.15 -9.92 3.77
CA GLY A 535 -20.42 -9.65 4.45
C GLY A 535 -20.27 -8.90 5.77
N SER A 536 -19.06 -8.47 6.14
CA SER A 536 -18.89 -7.53 7.26
C SER A 536 -19.63 -6.22 6.98
N VAL A 537 -20.35 -5.78 8.01
CA VAL A 537 -21.16 -4.55 7.97
C VAL A 537 -20.23 -3.34 8.15
N GLN A 538 -20.69 -2.18 7.70
CA GLN A 538 -20.00 -0.91 7.78
C GLN A 538 -19.39 -0.62 9.17
N GLU A 539 -18.06 -0.67 9.26
CA GLU A 539 -17.30 -0.18 10.42
C GLU A 539 -16.71 1.23 10.18
N TYR A 540 -16.87 1.76 8.97
CA TYR A 540 -16.19 2.98 8.53
C TYR A 540 -17.13 4.19 8.56
N PRO A 541 -16.76 5.29 9.25
CA PRO A 541 -17.55 6.50 9.20
C PRO A 541 -17.53 7.11 7.79
N PRO A 542 -18.63 7.71 7.33
CA PRO A 542 -18.58 8.65 6.22
C PRO A 542 -17.55 9.75 6.54
N SER A 543 -16.79 10.14 5.53
CA SER A 543 -15.77 11.19 5.66
C SER A 543 -16.39 12.56 5.45
N ASP A 544 -16.02 13.55 6.27
CA ASP A 544 -16.35 14.95 5.96
C ASP A 544 -15.44 15.44 4.81
N PRO A 545 -15.99 15.92 3.68
CA PRO A 545 -15.21 16.48 2.57
C PRO A 545 -14.27 17.64 2.95
N LYS A 546 -14.51 18.28 4.10
CA LYS A 546 -13.65 19.34 4.65
C LYS A 546 -12.48 18.82 5.47
N GLU A 547 -12.40 17.51 5.71
CA GLU A 547 -11.26 16.91 6.41
C GLU A 547 -9.96 17.16 5.65
N HIS A 548 -8.90 17.42 6.41
CA HIS A 548 -7.55 17.49 5.84
C HIS A 548 -7.19 16.19 5.13
N MET A 549 -6.61 16.30 3.93
CA MET A 549 -6.25 15.16 3.07
C MET A 549 -7.45 14.29 2.69
N TYR A 550 -8.67 14.83 2.59
CA TYR A 550 -9.86 14.08 2.15
C TYR A 550 -9.61 13.31 0.84
N ALA A 551 -9.15 14.00 -0.21
CA ALA A 551 -8.80 13.44 -1.51
C ALA A 551 -7.64 14.24 -2.16
N PRO A 552 -6.94 13.67 -3.16
CA PRO A 552 -6.02 14.38 -4.03
C PRO A 552 -6.59 15.70 -4.57
N LYS A 553 -5.74 16.73 -4.68
CA LYS A 553 -6.16 18.09 -5.06
C LYS A 553 -6.80 18.13 -6.45
N TYR A 554 -6.24 17.41 -7.41
CA TYR A 554 -6.72 17.33 -8.78
C TYR A 554 -8.12 16.72 -8.86
N LEU A 555 -8.46 15.77 -7.99
CA LEU A 555 -9.83 15.23 -7.92
C LEU A 555 -10.81 16.32 -7.48
N LEU A 556 -10.45 17.08 -6.43
CA LEU A 556 -11.29 18.16 -5.90
C LEU A 556 -11.47 19.30 -6.91
N GLU A 557 -10.41 19.66 -7.65
CA GLU A 557 -10.46 20.67 -8.70
C GLU A 557 -11.25 20.23 -9.94
N ASN A 558 -11.39 18.92 -10.16
CA ASN A 558 -12.13 18.33 -11.28
C ASN A 558 -13.34 17.52 -10.81
N TYR A 559 -14.05 18.09 -9.85
CA TYR A 559 -15.10 17.44 -9.08
C TYR A 559 -16.14 16.71 -9.95
N ASP A 560 -16.71 17.37 -10.96
CA ASP A 560 -17.79 16.79 -11.78
C ASP A 560 -17.36 15.52 -12.52
N ARG A 561 -16.12 15.48 -12.99
CA ARG A 561 -15.54 14.31 -13.68
C ARG A 561 -15.37 13.13 -12.72
N TYR A 562 -14.97 13.42 -11.49
CA TYR A 562 -14.60 12.41 -10.50
C TYR A 562 -15.60 12.26 -9.37
N ARG A 563 -16.82 12.77 -9.57
CA ARG A 563 -17.88 12.78 -8.57
C ARG A 563 -18.13 11.40 -7.97
N TYR A 564 -18.05 10.34 -8.77
CA TYR A 564 -18.23 8.96 -8.32
C TYR A 564 -17.17 8.47 -7.31
N MET A 565 -16.01 9.12 -7.23
CA MET A 565 -14.98 8.84 -6.21
C MET A 565 -15.05 9.81 -5.02
N LEU A 566 -15.76 10.94 -5.15
CA LEU A 566 -15.86 11.99 -4.13
C LEU A 566 -17.20 11.97 -3.39
N GLU A 567 -18.22 11.33 -3.95
CA GLU A 567 -19.53 11.20 -3.33
C GLU A 567 -20.05 9.78 -3.40
N ASN A 568 -20.77 9.37 -2.37
CA ASN A 568 -21.56 8.15 -2.41
C ASN A 568 -22.84 8.38 -3.22
N LEU A 569 -22.76 8.19 -4.54
CA LEU A 569 -23.90 8.34 -5.46
C LEU A 569 -25.05 7.35 -5.21
N TYR A 570 -24.81 6.32 -4.40
CA TYR A 570 -25.77 5.26 -4.10
C TYR A 570 -26.41 5.43 -2.73
N ALA A 571 -25.96 6.40 -1.93
CA ALA A 571 -26.62 6.75 -0.68
C ALA A 571 -28.08 7.09 -0.98
N LYS A 572 -29.00 6.55 -0.17
CA LYS A 572 -30.40 6.96 -0.27
C LYS A 572 -30.42 8.45 0.02
N GLN A 573 -30.95 9.25 -0.90
CA GLN A 573 -31.39 10.59 -0.54
C GLN A 573 -32.50 10.37 0.48
N ASP A 574 -32.18 10.53 1.76
CA ASP A 574 -33.21 10.91 2.72
C ASP A 574 -33.67 12.26 2.21
N LYS A 575 -34.78 12.24 1.45
CA LYS A 575 -35.56 13.45 1.23
C LYS A 575 -35.79 13.99 2.64
N LEU A 576 -35.18 15.13 2.93
CA LEU A 576 -35.64 16.08 3.93
C LEU A 576 -37.10 16.38 3.61
N LEU A 577 -37.98 15.50 4.07
CA LEU A 577 -39.34 15.78 4.47
C LEU A 577 -39.23 16.30 5.92
N GLU A 578 -38.57 17.44 6.08
CA GLU A 578 -38.86 18.34 7.19
C GLU A 578 -39.66 19.47 6.56
N GLY A 579 -40.97 19.37 6.75
CA GLY A 579 -41.94 20.41 6.42
C GLY A 579 -42.03 21.48 7.51
#